data_AF-A0A7J7U567-F1
#
_entry.id   AF-A0A7J7U567-F1
#
_cell.length_a   1.000
_cell.length_b   1.000
_cell.length_c   1.000
_cell.angle_alpha   90.00
_cell.angle_beta   90.00
_cell.angle_gamma   90.00
#
_symmetry.space_group_name_H-M   'P 1'
#
loop_
_entity.id
_entity.type
_entity.pdbx_description
1 polymer ?
#
loop_
_entity_poly.entity_id
_entity_poly.type
_entity_poly.pdbx_seq_one_letter_code
_entity_poly.pdbx_strand_id
1 'polypeptide(L)'
;MDQWLTKMSFPGLWRPVTASQLGVSRVLDPETLQDLAQGTNSPQEVMKMDSVKRYVEGMSGIAGVLMPARDELGRQEKMSVYQAMRKGHLQPGTALVLLEAQGATGFLINSVRNQGLSVAEAVPTGLVGGEIRDKLLSAEQVVTGYSDPYTGKQISLFQAMKKELIVRDHGIRLLEAQMTTGVIIDPVHSHRVPVEGSYKNGYFHEEMNRVLADPSDDTKGFFDPNTQENLTYLQLLQKANLDPETGLLLLSLS
;
A
#
# COMPACT_ATOMS: atom_id res chain seq x y z
N MET A 1 8.03 -15.09 -29.75
CA MET A 1 7.51 -15.35 -28.39
C MET A 1 7.22 -14.03 -27.67
N ASP A 2 8.12 -13.03 -27.73
CA ASP A 2 7.98 -11.74 -27.00
C ASP A 2 6.75 -10.87 -27.33
N GLN A 3 6.19 -10.92 -28.55
CA GLN A 3 5.05 -10.07 -28.92
C GLN A 3 3.73 -10.45 -28.25
N TRP A 4 3.60 -11.66 -27.71
CA TRP A 4 2.35 -12.11 -27.09
C TRP A 4 2.31 -11.72 -25.60
N LEU A 5 3.43 -11.83 -24.88
CA LEU A 5 3.57 -11.44 -23.46
C LEU A 5 3.40 -9.92 -23.25
N THR A 6 3.61 -9.13 -24.31
CA THR A 6 3.38 -7.68 -24.31
C THR A 6 1.92 -7.30 -24.55
N LYS A 7 1.10 -8.23 -25.08
CA LYS A 7 -0.35 -8.04 -25.26
C LYS A 7 -1.17 -8.61 -24.10
N MET A 8 -0.64 -9.61 -23.40
CA MET A 8 -1.27 -10.19 -22.23
C MET A 8 -1.11 -9.28 -21.01
N SER A 9 -2.23 -8.87 -20.42
CA SER A 9 -2.28 -8.00 -19.26
C SER A 9 -2.94 -8.64 -18.05
N PHE A 10 -2.39 -8.36 -16.88
CA PHE A 10 -2.93 -8.66 -15.57
C PHE A 10 -3.47 -7.37 -14.93
N PRO A 11 -4.40 -7.45 -13.97
CA PRO A 11 -4.73 -6.32 -13.14
C PRO A 11 -3.47 -5.75 -12.46
N GLY A 12 -3.37 -4.42 -12.41
CA GLY A 12 -2.41 -3.73 -11.55
C GLY A 12 -3.17 -2.94 -10.49
N LEU A 13 -2.46 -2.00 -9.86
CA LEU A 13 -3.06 -1.06 -8.90
C LEU A 13 -4.10 -0.17 -9.58
N TRP A 14 -3.67 0.67 -10.51
CA TRP A 14 -4.53 1.64 -11.20
C TRP A 14 -4.67 1.38 -12.70
N ARG A 15 -3.69 0.66 -13.27
CA ARG A 15 -3.64 0.31 -14.68
C ARG A 15 -3.23 -1.15 -14.83
N PRO A 16 -3.70 -1.84 -15.89
CA PRO A 16 -3.23 -3.18 -16.20
C PRO A 16 -1.71 -3.22 -16.44
N VAL A 17 -1.07 -4.32 -16.03
CA VAL A 17 0.36 -4.57 -16.20
C VAL A 17 0.57 -5.76 -17.14
N THR A 18 1.54 -5.68 -18.04
CA THR A 18 1.78 -6.75 -19.02
C THR A 18 2.57 -7.91 -18.41
N ALA A 19 2.39 -9.12 -18.94
CA ALA A 19 3.14 -10.30 -18.52
C ALA A 19 4.66 -10.07 -18.65
N SER A 20 5.08 -9.45 -19.75
CA SER A 20 6.48 -9.08 -19.97
C SER A 20 7.02 -8.16 -18.87
N GLN A 21 6.24 -7.16 -18.45
CA GLN A 21 6.65 -6.24 -17.39
C GLN A 21 6.72 -6.93 -16.01
N LEU A 22 5.79 -7.85 -15.73
CA LEU A 22 5.87 -8.69 -14.53
C LEU A 22 7.14 -9.55 -14.52
N GLY A 23 7.58 -10.05 -15.68
CA GLY A 23 8.86 -10.74 -15.83
C GLY A 23 10.08 -9.87 -15.57
N VAL A 24 10.15 -8.69 -16.21
CA VAL A 24 11.24 -7.73 -16.03
C VAL A 24 11.39 -7.31 -14.56
N SER A 25 10.26 -7.14 -13.87
CA SER A 25 10.20 -6.77 -12.46
C SER A 25 10.39 -7.94 -11.49
N ARG A 26 10.62 -9.16 -11.99
CA ARG A 26 10.77 -10.41 -11.19
C ARG A 26 9.54 -10.79 -10.37
N VAL A 27 8.35 -10.32 -10.75
CA VAL A 27 7.08 -10.80 -10.18
C VAL A 27 6.75 -12.18 -10.73
N LEU A 28 6.99 -12.41 -12.03
CA LEU A 28 6.91 -13.71 -12.67
C LEU A 28 8.31 -14.23 -12.95
N ASP A 29 8.57 -15.47 -12.54
CA ASP A 29 9.79 -16.17 -12.90
C ASP A 29 9.78 -16.60 -14.39
N PRO A 30 10.96 -16.93 -14.97
CA PRO A 30 11.06 -17.32 -16.37
C PRO A 30 10.24 -18.56 -16.75
N GLU A 31 10.07 -19.52 -15.83
CA GLU A 31 9.33 -20.76 -16.08
C GLU A 31 7.84 -20.45 -16.21
N THR A 32 7.28 -19.66 -15.28
CA THR A 32 5.89 -19.20 -15.34
C THR A 32 5.60 -18.37 -16.60
N LEU A 33 6.54 -17.53 -17.06
CA LEU A 33 6.40 -16.80 -18.32
C LEU A 33 6.40 -17.72 -19.55
N GLN A 34 7.21 -18.77 -19.51
CA GLN A 34 7.26 -19.78 -20.56
C GLN A 34 5.96 -20.60 -20.59
N ASP A 35 5.46 -21.03 -19.44
CA ASP A 35 4.20 -21.76 -19.31
C ASP A 35 3.01 -20.93 -19.81
N LEU A 36 2.97 -19.64 -19.46
CA LEU A 36 2.02 -18.69 -20.03
C LEU A 36 2.16 -18.66 -21.55
N ALA A 37 3.38 -18.54 -22.08
CA ALA A 37 3.63 -18.44 -23.51
C ALA A 37 3.29 -19.68 -24.33
N GLN A 38 3.34 -20.85 -23.68
CA GLN A 38 2.94 -22.12 -24.27
C GLN A 38 1.45 -22.41 -24.09
N GLY A 39 0.73 -21.60 -23.29
CA GLY A 39 -0.67 -21.81 -22.96
C GLY A 39 -0.91 -22.94 -21.95
N THR A 40 0.15 -23.41 -21.29
CA THR A 40 0.09 -24.45 -20.26
C THR A 40 -0.63 -23.95 -19.01
N ASN A 41 -0.39 -22.68 -18.65
CA ASN A 41 -1.09 -21.98 -17.58
C ASN A 41 -1.89 -20.80 -18.16
N SER A 42 -3.11 -20.61 -17.66
CA SER A 42 -3.93 -19.44 -17.95
C SER A 42 -3.55 -18.25 -17.05
N PRO A 43 -3.82 -17.00 -17.47
CA PRO A 43 -3.61 -15.82 -16.63
C PRO A 43 -4.35 -15.90 -15.28
N GLN A 44 -5.53 -16.52 -15.29
CA GLN A 44 -6.37 -16.67 -14.11
C GLN A 44 -5.77 -17.66 -13.10
N GLU A 45 -5.07 -18.69 -13.57
CA GLU A 45 -4.33 -19.62 -12.70
C GLU A 45 -3.09 -18.95 -12.12
N VAL A 46 -2.34 -18.20 -12.94
CA VAL A 46 -1.16 -17.47 -12.46
C VAL A 46 -1.52 -16.41 -11.41
N MET A 47 -2.67 -15.74 -11.55
CA MET A 47 -3.16 -14.80 -10.53
C MET A 47 -3.49 -15.46 -9.19
N LYS A 48 -3.86 -16.73 -9.19
CA LYS A 48 -4.19 -17.48 -7.96
C LYS A 48 -2.94 -17.99 -7.24
N MET A 49 -1.77 -17.94 -7.86
CA MET A 49 -0.52 -18.35 -7.23
C MET A 49 -0.17 -17.35 -6.11
N ASP A 50 0.09 -17.85 -4.89
CA ASP A 50 0.43 -17.00 -3.74
C ASP A 50 1.67 -16.11 -3.99
N SER A 51 2.60 -16.60 -4.82
CA SER A 51 3.78 -15.85 -5.26
C SER A 51 3.44 -14.60 -6.07
N VAL A 52 2.31 -14.58 -6.79
CA VAL A 52 1.90 -13.49 -7.68
C VAL A 52 0.83 -12.62 -7.02
N LYS A 53 -0.10 -13.25 -6.30
CA LYS A 53 -1.25 -12.59 -5.65
C LYS A 53 -0.83 -11.40 -4.79
N ARG A 54 0.27 -11.52 -4.04
CA ARG A 54 0.79 -10.43 -3.20
C ARG A 54 1.26 -9.18 -3.96
N TYR A 55 1.64 -9.32 -5.23
CA TYR A 55 2.11 -8.19 -6.04
C TYR A 55 0.98 -7.58 -6.88
N VAL A 56 0.01 -8.40 -7.25
CA VAL A 56 -1.14 -8.01 -8.08
C VAL A 56 -2.29 -7.47 -7.23
N GLU A 57 -2.73 -8.22 -6.22
CA GLU A 57 -3.84 -7.82 -5.34
C GLU A 57 -3.32 -6.99 -4.16
N GLY A 58 -2.22 -7.44 -3.55
CA GLY A 58 -1.63 -6.83 -2.36
C GLY A 58 -2.44 -7.09 -1.09
N MET A 59 -1.78 -7.55 -0.04
CA MET A 59 -2.41 -7.71 1.27
C MET A 59 -2.35 -6.43 2.09
N SER A 60 -3.42 -6.26 2.86
CA SER A 60 -3.93 -5.04 3.45
C SER A 60 -3.03 -4.50 4.56
N GLY A 61 -2.70 -3.21 4.46
CA GLY A 61 -2.31 -2.44 5.64
C GLY A 61 -3.48 -2.33 6.64
N ILE A 62 -3.30 -1.50 7.66
CA ILE A 62 -4.37 -1.21 8.64
C ILE A 62 -5.56 -0.56 7.90
N ALA A 63 -6.63 -1.32 7.73
CA ALA A 63 -7.81 -0.95 6.95
C ALA A 63 -8.82 -0.12 7.75
N GLY A 64 -8.76 -0.22 9.08
CA GLY A 64 -9.73 0.40 9.98
C GLY A 64 -9.44 0.03 11.43
N VAL A 65 -10.46 0.19 12.27
CA VAL A 65 -10.36 -0.09 13.70
C VAL A 65 -11.52 -0.94 14.18
N LEU A 66 -11.27 -1.65 15.28
CA LEU A 66 -12.27 -2.37 16.07
C LEU A 66 -12.47 -1.65 17.40
N MET A 67 -13.72 -1.33 17.72
CA MET A 67 -14.12 -0.75 19.00
C MET A 67 -15.04 -1.72 19.73
N PRO A 68 -15.01 -1.79 21.08
CA PRO A 68 -16.07 -2.43 21.84
C PRO A 68 -17.43 -1.80 21.50
N ALA A 69 -18.40 -2.64 21.15
CA ALA A 69 -19.76 -2.21 20.90
C ALA A 69 -20.42 -1.74 22.21
N ARG A 70 -21.30 -0.73 22.11
CA ARG A 70 -21.99 -0.16 23.28
C ARG A 70 -23.21 -0.96 23.74
N ASP A 71 -23.77 -1.76 22.85
CA ASP A 71 -25.03 -2.48 23.03
C ASP A 71 -24.85 -3.90 23.60
N GLU A 72 -23.72 -4.55 23.32
CA GLU A 72 -23.47 -5.93 23.71
C GLU A 72 -22.03 -6.14 24.20
N LEU A 73 -21.90 -6.76 25.39
CA LEU A 73 -20.61 -7.05 26.00
C LEU A 73 -19.86 -8.11 25.18
N GLY A 74 -18.64 -7.81 24.75
CA GLY A 74 -17.80 -8.71 23.96
C GLY A 74 -17.98 -8.61 22.44
N ARG A 75 -19.00 -7.88 21.96
CA ARG A 75 -19.14 -7.56 20.54
C ARG A 75 -18.19 -6.41 20.16
N GLN A 76 -17.56 -6.51 18.99
CA GLN A 76 -16.73 -5.45 18.42
C GLN A 76 -17.46 -4.81 17.24
N GLU A 77 -17.40 -3.48 17.12
CA GLU A 77 -17.86 -2.70 15.97
C GLU A 77 -16.65 -2.33 15.10
N LYS A 78 -16.68 -2.74 13.82
CA LYS A 78 -15.68 -2.33 12.83
C LYS A 78 -16.05 -0.98 12.20
N MET A 79 -15.07 -0.11 12.04
CA MET A 79 -15.22 1.18 11.37
C MET A 79 -13.99 1.56 10.56
N SER A 80 -14.17 2.45 9.58
CA SER A 80 -13.03 2.99 8.84
C SER A 80 -12.20 3.93 9.72
N VAL A 81 -10.94 4.16 9.36
CA VAL A 81 -10.04 5.07 10.08
C VAL A 81 -10.63 6.48 10.20
N TYR A 82 -11.20 7.00 9.10
CA TYR A 82 -11.84 8.32 9.10
C TYR A 82 -13.10 8.36 9.97
N GLN A 83 -13.92 7.31 9.98
CA GLN A 83 -15.07 7.22 10.89
C GLN A 83 -14.64 7.24 12.35
N ALA A 84 -13.57 6.51 12.71
CA ALA A 84 -13.01 6.52 14.05
C ALA A 84 -12.52 7.91 14.47
N MET A 85 -11.89 8.65 13.54
CA MET A 85 -11.49 10.04 13.76
C MET A 85 -12.71 10.94 14.02
N ARG A 86 -13.74 10.84 13.17
CA ARG A 86 -14.96 11.67 13.28
C ARG A 86 -15.75 11.39 14.56
N LYS A 87 -15.72 10.16 15.06
CA LYS A 87 -16.31 9.76 16.35
C LYS A 87 -15.42 10.08 17.56
N GLY A 88 -14.20 10.57 17.35
CA GLY A 88 -13.25 10.93 18.41
C GLY A 88 -12.48 9.76 19.02
N HIS A 89 -12.51 8.58 18.39
CA HIS A 89 -11.76 7.40 18.83
C HIS A 89 -10.28 7.45 18.39
N LEU A 90 -9.98 8.18 17.31
CA LEU A 90 -8.62 8.46 16.87
C LEU A 90 -8.38 9.97 16.83
N GLN A 91 -7.19 10.37 17.25
CA GLN A 91 -6.74 11.75 17.05
C GLN A 91 -6.59 12.05 15.55
N PRO A 92 -6.91 13.28 15.09
CA PRO A 92 -6.82 13.62 13.67
C PRO A 92 -5.44 13.36 13.03
N GLY A 93 -4.36 13.60 13.77
CA GLY A 93 -3.00 13.31 13.31
C GLY A 93 -2.76 11.82 13.06
N THR A 94 -3.12 10.97 14.03
CA THR A 94 -3.00 9.51 13.93
C THR A 94 -3.83 8.94 12.77
N ALA A 95 -5.07 9.41 12.64
CA ALA A 95 -5.97 8.98 11.56
C ALA A 95 -5.43 9.37 10.19
N LEU A 96 -4.91 10.60 10.04
CA LEU A 96 -4.32 11.05 8.79
C LEU A 96 -3.13 10.18 8.38
N VAL A 97 -2.21 9.90 9.31
CA VAL A 97 -1.03 9.06 9.03
C VAL A 97 -1.43 7.66 8.56
N LEU A 98 -2.44 7.06 9.18
CA LEU A 98 -2.97 5.76 8.75
C LEU A 98 -3.62 5.81 7.37
N LEU A 99 -4.38 6.87 7.06
CA LEU A 99 -5.00 7.07 5.75
C LEU A 99 -3.96 7.36 4.65
N GLU A 100 -2.89 8.11 4.96
CA GLU A 100 -1.76 8.31 4.06
C GLU A 100 -1.06 6.98 3.75
N ALA A 101 -0.88 6.11 4.74
CA ALA A 101 -0.33 4.76 4.53
C ALA A 101 -1.23 3.89 3.63
N GLN A 102 -2.56 3.98 3.79
CA GLN A 102 -3.51 3.31 2.87
C GLN A 102 -3.34 3.83 1.44
N GLY A 103 -3.36 5.16 1.25
CA GLY A 103 -3.15 5.78 -0.07
C GLY A 103 -1.82 5.40 -0.71
N ALA A 104 -0.74 5.39 0.08
CA ALA A 104 0.61 5.04 -0.38
C ALA A 104 0.83 3.55 -0.67
N THR A 105 -0.10 2.68 -0.25
CA THR A 105 -0.07 1.24 -0.52
C THR A 105 -1.08 0.80 -1.59
N GLY A 106 -1.89 1.72 -2.10
CA GLY A 106 -2.74 1.52 -3.28
C GLY A 106 -4.03 2.31 -3.25
N PHE A 107 -4.79 2.21 -2.15
CA PHE A 107 -6.17 2.69 -2.06
C PHE A 107 -6.55 3.06 -0.64
N LEU A 108 -7.50 3.98 -0.49
CA LEU A 108 -8.22 4.18 0.77
C LEU A 108 -9.20 3.03 0.99
N ILE A 109 -9.22 2.48 2.19
CA ILE A 109 -9.99 1.26 2.47
C ILE A 109 -11.27 1.58 3.22
N ASN A 110 -12.40 1.14 2.66
CA ASN A 110 -13.66 1.02 3.36
C ASN A 110 -13.74 -0.37 4.02
N SER A 111 -13.34 -0.46 5.28
CA SER A 111 -13.33 -1.71 6.05
C SER A 111 -14.72 -2.32 6.27
N VAL A 112 -15.79 -1.53 6.20
CA VAL A 112 -17.16 -2.01 6.38
C VAL A 112 -17.69 -2.66 5.10
N ARG A 113 -17.37 -2.08 3.94
CA ARG A 113 -17.82 -2.57 2.62
C ARG A 113 -16.81 -3.48 1.92
N ASN A 114 -15.62 -3.65 2.51
CA ASN A 114 -14.48 -4.35 1.93
C ASN A 114 -14.12 -3.83 0.51
N GLN A 115 -13.93 -2.51 0.40
CA GLN A 115 -13.65 -1.83 -0.86
C GLN A 115 -12.40 -0.95 -0.75
N GLY A 116 -11.52 -1.02 -1.75
CA GLY A 116 -10.49 -0.01 -1.98
C GLY A 116 -11.03 1.08 -2.92
N LEU A 117 -10.80 2.33 -2.58
CA LEU A 117 -11.25 3.50 -3.34
C LEU A 117 -10.07 4.45 -3.59
N SER A 118 -10.07 5.09 -4.76
CA SER A 118 -9.26 6.28 -5.01
C SER A 118 -9.69 7.44 -4.11
N VAL A 119 -8.82 8.44 -3.91
CA VAL A 119 -9.21 9.68 -3.22
C VAL A 119 -10.38 10.37 -3.94
N ALA A 120 -10.39 10.31 -5.29
CA ALA A 120 -11.45 10.87 -6.11
C ALA A 120 -12.82 10.21 -5.89
N GLU A 121 -12.84 8.92 -5.54
CA GLU A 121 -14.07 8.17 -5.21
C GLU A 121 -14.41 8.25 -3.72
N ALA A 122 -13.41 8.26 -2.84
CA ALA A 122 -13.57 8.21 -1.40
C ALA A 122 -14.22 9.48 -0.82
N VAL A 123 -13.94 10.65 -1.40
CA VAL A 123 -14.55 11.93 -0.99
C VAL A 123 -16.06 11.98 -1.28
N PRO A 124 -16.54 11.80 -2.52
CA PRO A 124 -17.97 11.89 -2.82
C PRO A 124 -18.80 10.76 -2.18
N THR A 125 -18.18 9.59 -1.91
CA THR A 125 -18.85 8.49 -1.19
C THR A 125 -18.85 8.68 0.34
N GLY A 126 -18.20 9.72 0.85
CA GLY A 126 -18.12 10.03 2.27
C GLY A 126 -17.23 9.09 3.08
N LEU A 127 -16.37 8.29 2.42
CA LEU A 127 -15.36 7.48 3.11
C LEU A 127 -14.33 8.37 3.82
N VAL A 128 -13.98 9.51 3.20
CA VAL A 128 -13.13 10.56 3.79
C VAL A 128 -13.74 11.94 3.55
N GLY A 129 -13.38 12.90 4.38
CA GLY A 129 -13.81 14.29 4.26
C GLY A 129 -12.97 15.09 3.27
N GLY A 130 -13.56 16.16 2.72
CA GLY A 130 -12.88 17.06 1.79
C GLY A 130 -11.70 17.82 2.42
N GLU A 131 -11.69 17.98 3.75
CA GLU A 131 -10.66 18.72 4.50
C GLU A 131 -9.27 18.05 4.49
N ILE A 132 -9.20 16.74 4.24
CA ILE A 132 -7.95 15.99 4.13
C ILE A 132 -7.63 15.56 2.69
N ARG A 133 -8.48 15.93 1.72
CA ARG A 133 -8.36 15.50 0.32
C ARG A 133 -6.97 15.75 -0.25
N ASP A 134 -6.45 16.97 -0.14
CA ASP A 134 -5.18 17.34 -0.78
C ASP A 134 -4.00 16.56 -0.20
N LYS A 135 -4.03 16.29 1.12
CA LYS A 135 -3.00 15.46 1.77
C LYS A 135 -3.07 14.01 1.30
N LEU A 136 -4.27 13.46 1.14
CA LEU A 136 -4.46 12.11 0.63
C LEU A 136 -4.10 12.00 -0.86
N LEU A 137 -4.34 13.05 -1.67
CA LEU A 137 -3.86 13.10 -3.05
C LEU A 137 -2.33 13.05 -3.11
N SER A 138 -1.64 13.77 -2.21
CA SER A 138 -0.18 13.67 -2.10
C SER A 138 0.28 12.26 -1.71
N ALA A 139 -0.44 11.56 -0.84
CA ALA A 139 -0.14 10.15 -0.53
C ALA A 139 -0.41 9.23 -1.74
N GLU A 140 -1.46 9.47 -2.52
CA GLU A 140 -1.78 8.71 -3.74
C GLU A 140 -0.74 8.89 -4.86
N GLN A 141 0.01 10.01 -4.86
CA GLN A 141 1.16 10.21 -5.76
C GLN A 141 2.28 9.20 -5.53
N VAL A 142 2.36 8.58 -4.36
CA VAL A 142 3.28 7.45 -4.13
C VAL A 142 3.00 6.30 -5.10
N VAL A 143 1.72 6.08 -5.43
CA VAL A 143 1.28 5.00 -6.30
C VAL A 143 1.21 5.41 -7.76
N THR A 144 0.76 6.64 -8.02
CA THR A 144 0.56 7.15 -9.38
C THR A 144 1.82 7.80 -9.97
N GLY A 145 2.79 8.14 -9.12
CA GLY A 145 4.07 8.76 -9.49
C GLY A 145 4.12 10.26 -9.14
N TYR A 146 5.33 10.72 -8.85
CA TYR A 146 5.64 12.14 -8.74
C TYR A 146 6.08 12.66 -10.09
N SER A 147 5.62 13.86 -10.48
CA SER A 147 6.14 14.50 -11.68
C SER A 147 7.48 15.16 -11.38
N ASP A 148 8.55 14.72 -12.05
CA ASP A 148 9.86 15.35 -11.97
C ASP A 148 9.81 16.75 -12.60
N PRO A 149 10.01 17.85 -11.85
CA PRO A 149 9.85 19.20 -12.36
C PRO A 149 10.83 19.54 -13.50
N TYR A 150 11.94 18.81 -13.62
CA TYR A 150 12.94 19.05 -14.66
C TYR A 150 12.68 18.28 -15.95
N THR A 151 12.01 17.12 -15.89
CA THR A 151 11.85 16.23 -17.05
C THR A 151 10.40 15.97 -17.43
N GLY A 152 9.45 16.31 -16.54
CA GLY A 152 8.03 15.98 -16.67
C GLY A 152 7.71 14.48 -16.51
N LYS A 153 8.72 13.63 -16.33
CA LYS A 153 8.55 12.18 -16.20
C LYS A 153 8.00 11.82 -14.82
N GLN A 154 7.26 10.71 -14.77
CA GLN A 154 6.84 10.12 -13.51
C GLN A 154 8.02 9.41 -12.85
N ILE A 155 8.23 9.69 -11.55
CA ILE A 155 9.28 9.09 -10.73
C ILE A 155 8.69 8.45 -9.47
N SER A 156 9.40 7.47 -8.91
CA SER A 156 8.98 6.79 -7.68
C SER A 156 9.13 7.67 -6.44
N LEU A 157 8.49 7.27 -5.34
CA LEU A 157 8.66 7.89 -4.03
C LEU A 157 10.15 8.01 -3.64
N PHE A 158 10.93 6.94 -3.78
CA PHE A 158 12.35 6.97 -3.45
C PHE A 158 13.16 7.93 -4.33
N GLN A 159 12.84 8.01 -5.63
CA GLN A 159 13.48 8.96 -6.54
C GLN A 159 13.10 10.41 -6.20
N ALA A 160 11.84 10.65 -5.81
CA ALA A 160 11.37 11.94 -5.32
C ALA A 160 12.09 12.35 -4.03
N MET A 161 12.32 11.41 -3.10
CA MET A 161 13.13 11.64 -1.89
C MET A 161 14.56 12.03 -2.23
N LYS A 162 15.22 11.32 -3.16
CA LYS A 162 16.58 11.65 -3.62
C LYS A 162 16.69 13.04 -4.27
N LYS A 163 15.59 13.52 -4.85
CA LYS A 163 15.47 14.85 -5.47
C LYS A 163 14.89 15.91 -4.52
N GLU A 164 14.70 15.57 -3.23
CA GLU A 164 14.17 16.45 -2.19
C GLU A 164 12.77 17.03 -2.52
N LEU A 165 11.98 16.32 -3.34
CA LEU A 165 10.61 16.72 -3.68
C LEU A 165 9.59 16.37 -2.59
N ILE A 166 10.01 15.53 -1.63
CA ILE A 166 9.25 15.15 -0.45
C ILE A 166 10.17 15.21 0.77
N VAL A 167 9.61 15.64 1.90
CA VAL A 167 10.32 15.64 3.19
C VAL A 167 10.76 14.21 3.51
N ARG A 168 12.04 14.05 3.89
CA ARG A 168 12.67 12.73 4.08
C ARG A 168 11.89 11.83 5.04
N ASP A 169 11.54 12.33 6.22
CA ASP A 169 10.87 11.53 7.26
C ASP A 169 9.46 11.09 6.82
N HIS A 170 8.77 11.96 6.07
CA HIS A 170 7.50 11.60 5.46
C HIS A 170 7.69 10.49 4.41
N GLY A 171 8.70 10.61 3.56
CA GLY A 171 9.03 9.58 2.57
C GLY A 171 9.43 8.24 3.18
N ILE A 172 10.20 8.24 4.28
CA ILE A 172 10.58 7.04 5.03
C ILE A 172 9.34 6.32 5.56
N ARG A 173 8.41 7.07 6.19
CA ARG A 173 7.17 6.49 6.71
C ARG A 173 6.32 5.82 5.63
N LEU A 174 6.20 6.44 4.46
CA LEU A 174 5.43 5.87 3.35
C LEU A 174 6.15 4.67 2.71
N LEU A 175 7.49 4.69 2.61
CA LEU A 175 8.27 3.54 2.16
C LEU A 175 8.17 2.37 3.13
N GLU A 176 8.22 2.62 4.43
CA GLU A 176 8.04 1.60 5.47
C GLU A 176 6.69 0.91 5.35
N ALA A 177 5.62 1.68 5.09
CA ALA A 177 4.29 1.14 4.89
C ALA A 177 4.23 0.15 3.70
N GLN A 178 4.92 0.46 2.60
CA GLN A 178 5.05 -0.47 1.47
C GLN A 178 5.89 -1.70 1.83
N MET A 179 7.07 -1.45 2.40
CA MET A 179 8.09 -2.46 2.69
C MET A 179 7.65 -3.49 3.72
N THR A 180 6.70 -3.14 4.60
CA THR A 180 6.14 -4.08 5.56
C THR A 180 5.49 -5.29 4.87
N THR A 181 4.99 -5.11 3.65
CA THR A 181 4.44 -6.20 2.82
C THR A 181 5.47 -6.82 1.87
N GLY A 182 6.75 -6.41 1.98
CA GLY A 182 7.86 -6.89 1.15
C GLY A 182 7.87 -6.34 -0.28
N VAL A 183 7.18 -5.23 -0.52
CA VAL A 183 6.98 -4.68 -1.86
C VAL A 183 7.40 -3.21 -1.96
N ILE A 184 7.76 -2.81 -3.17
CA ILE A 184 7.93 -1.40 -3.57
C ILE A 184 6.97 -1.13 -4.72
N ILE A 185 6.43 0.07 -4.82
CA ILE A 185 5.54 0.43 -5.93
C ILE A 185 6.33 0.95 -7.13
N ASP A 186 6.03 0.39 -8.31
CA ASP A 186 6.40 0.95 -9.60
C ASP A 186 5.27 1.84 -10.12
N PRO A 187 5.39 3.18 -10.04
CA PRO A 187 4.30 4.06 -10.48
C PRO A 187 4.13 4.09 -12.00
N VAL A 188 5.18 3.77 -12.77
CA VAL A 188 5.15 3.82 -14.23
C VAL A 188 4.31 2.66 -14.77
N HIS A 189 4.50 1.47 -14.22
CA HIS A 189 3.79 0.26 -14.63
C HIS A 189 2.62 -0.10 -13.70
N SER A 190 2.40 0.69 -12.65
CA SER A 190 1.24 0.62 -11.77
C SER A 190 1.08 -0.73 -11.07
N HIS A 191 2.18 -1.32 -10.60
CA HIS A 191 2.16 -2.60 -9.87
C HIS A 191 3.19 -2.62 -8.75
N ARG A 192 3.06 -3.61 -7.86
CA ARG A 192 4.02 -3.85 -6.79
C ARG A 192 5.16 -4.70 -7.34
N VAL A 193 6.37 -4.35 -6.96
CA VAL A 193 7.59 -5.06 -7.34
C VAL A 193 8.29 -5.62 -6.10
N PRO A 194 8.91 -6.80 -6.19
CA PRO A 194 9.81 -7.29 -5.16
C PRO A 194 10.98 -6.31 -4.95
N VAL A 195 11.50 -6.27 -3.72
CA VAL A 195 12.65 -5.43 -3.34
C VAL A 195 13.83 -5.61 -4.31
N GLU A 196 14.19 -6.84 -4.64
CA GLU A 196 15.28 -7.11 -5.59
C GLU A 196 15.01 -6.57 -7.00
N GLY A 197 13.76 -6.62 -7.45
CA GLY A 197 13.33 -6.09 -8.76
C GLY A 197 13.37 -4.56 -8.78
N SER A 198 13.11 -3.92 -7.63
CA SER A 198 13.05 -2.46 -7.50
C SER A 198 14.42 -1.78 -7.62
N TYR A 199 15.51 -2.47 -7.27
CA TYR A 199 16.87 -1.93 -7.32
C TYR A 199 17.32 -1.55 -8.72
N LYS A 200 16.96 -2.38 -9.73
CA LYS A 200 17.39 -2.18 -11.12
C LYS A 200 16.84 -0.89 -11.72
N ASN A 201 15.63 -0.50 -11.34
CA ASN A 201 14.98 0.72 -11.81
C ASN A 201 15.27 1.93 -10.91
N GLY A 202 16.06 1.75 -9.85
CA GLY A 202 16.36 2.79 -8.88
C GLY A 202 15.14 3.23 -8.07
N TYR A 203 14.12 2.36 -7.94
CA TYR A 203 12.93 2.64 -7.12
C TYR A 203 13.17 2.39 -5.63
N PHE A 204 14.27 1.71 -5.29
CA PHE A 204 14.72 1.46 -3.93
C PHE A 204 16.20 1.08 -3.97
N HIS A 205 16.90 1.06 -2.83
CA HIS A 205 18.29 0.60 -2.72
C HIS A 205 18.56 -0.09 -1.39
N GLU A 206 19.64 -0.86 -1.34
CA GLU A 206 20.05 -1.66 -0.17
C GLU A 206 20.32 -0.81 1.08
N GLU A 207 20.90 0.38 0.93
CA GLU A 207 21.13 1.29 2.05
C GLU A 207 19.81 1.71 2.71
N MET A 208 18.81 2.08 1.92
CA MET A 208 17.48 2.40 2.44
C MET A 208 16.82 1.18 3.07
N ASN A 209 17.02 -0.01 2.50
CA ASN A 209 16.54 -1.26 3.12
C ASN A 209 17.14 -1.48 4.52
N ARG A 210 18.43 -1.16 4.71
CA ARG A 210 19.07 -1.23 6.03
C ARG A 210 18.52 -0.19 7.00
N VAL A 211 18.24 1.03 6.54
CA VAL A 211 17.60 2.08 7.35
C VAL A 211 16.22 1.61 7.83
N LEU A 212 15.39 1.09 6.93
CA LEU A 212 14.04 0.63 7.30
C LEU A 212 14.04 -0.65 8.15
N ALA A 213 15.10 -1.47 8.08
CA ALA A 213 15.26 -2.65 8.91
C ALA A 213 15.67 -2.33 10.35
N ASP A 214 16.22 -1.14 10.60
CA ASP A 214 16.61 -0.68 11.93
C ASP A 214 15.44 0.06 12.61
N PRO A 215 14.85 -0.48 13.71
CA PRO A 215 13.75 0.14 14.42
C PRO A 215 14.21 1.30 15.33
N SER A 216 14.89 2.28 14.72
CA SER A 216 15.32 3.53 15.34
C SER A 216 14.17 4.56 15.41
N ASP A 217 14.40 5.69 16.06
CA ASP A 217 13.38 6.75 16.15
C ASP A 217 13.06 7.36 14.77
N ASP A 218 13.99 7.28 13.81
CA ASP A 218 13.81 7.76 12.44
C ASP A 218 12.78 6.93 11.64
N THR A 219 12.50 5.68 12.06
CA THR A 219 11.55 4.78 11.39
C THR A 219 10.22 4.63 12.13
N LYS A 220 10.14 5.06 13.40
CA LYS A 220 8.91 5.01 14.22
C LYS A 220 7.92 6.13 13.87
N GLY A 221 7.45 6.15 12.63
CA GLY A 221 6.57 7.19 12.09
C GLY A 221 5.08 7.03 12.42
N PHE A 222 4.69 5.93 13.08
CA PHE A 222 3.29 5.61 13.42
C PHE A 222 3.07 5.66 14.93
N PHE A 223 1.83 5.92 15.36
CA PHE A 223 1.48 6.05 16.77
C PHE A 223 0.47 4.99 17.17
N ASP A 224 0.74 4.26 18.25
CA ASP A 224 -0.21 3.34 18.86
C ASP A 224 -1.17 4.11 19.79
N PRO A 225 -2.46 4.23 19.46
CA PRO A 225 -3.43 4.94 20.29
C PRO A 225 -3.66 4.30 21.67
N ASN A 226 -3.35 3.00 21.86
CA ASN A 226 -3.55 2.31 23.12
C ASN A 226 -2.37 2.50 24.08
N THR A 227 -1.13 2.32 23.60
CA THR A 227 0.07 2.45 24.44
C THR A 227 0.65 3.87 24.46
N GLN A 228 0.21 4.73 23.54
CA GLN A 228 0.73 6.08 23.31
C GLN A 228 2.22 6.12 22.94
N GLU A 229 2.69 5.09 22.24
CA GLU A 229 4.07 4.97 21.80
C GLU A 229 4.20 5.17 20.29
N ASN A 230 5.35 5.69 19.87
CA ASN A 230 5.73 5.70 18.46
C ASN A 230 6.29 4.32 18.08
N LEU A 231 5.77 3.77 16.98
CA LEU A 231 6.08 2.44 16.45
C LEU A 231 6.41 2.53 14.95
N THR A 232 7.13 1.52 14.47
CA THR A 232 7.21 1.22 13.03
C THR A 232 5.85 0.74 12.52
N TYR A 233 5.59 0.86 11.22
CA TYR A 233 4.36 0.34 10.64
C TYR A 233 4.20 -1.17 10.87
N LEU A 234 5.28 -1.93 10.77
CA LEU A 234 5.29 -3.38 11.03
C LEU A 234 4.90 -3.70 12.48
N GLN A 235 5.44 -2.96 13.45
CA GLN A 235 5.07 -3.13 14.86
C GLN A 235 3.58 -2.84 15.08
N LEU A 236 3.04 -1.80 14.44
CA LEU A 236 1.62 -1.47 14.57
C LEU A 236 0.73 -2.52 13.88
N LEU A 237 1.14 -3.04 12.72
CA LEU A 237 0.44 -4.12 12.02
C LEU A 237 0.40 -5.42 12.83
N GLN A 238 1.48 -5.76 13.55
CA GLN A 238 1.51 -6.93 14.43
C GLN A 238 0.51 -6.85 15.59
N LYS A 239 0.04 -5.65 15.93
CA LYS A 239 -1.02 -5.42 16.94
C LYS A 239 -2.43 -5.40 16.33
N ALA A 240 -2.56 -5.42 15.01
CA ALA A 240 -3.86 -5.43 14.34
C ALA A 240 -4.46 -6.84 14.31
N ASN A 241 -5.80 -6.92 14.34
CA ASN A 241 -6.55 -8.16 14.27
C ASN A 241 -7.05 -8.39 12.83
N LEU A 242 -6.95 -9.63 12.37
CA LEU A 242 -7.51 -10.03 11.08
C LEU A 242 -9.04 -10.20 11.22
N ASP A 243 -9.81 -9.41 10.47
CA ASP A 243 -11.26 -9.59 10.36
C ASP A 243 -11.53 -10.89 9.56
N PRO A 244 -12.14 -11.93 10.17
CA PRO A 244 -12.38 -13.21 9.50
C PRO A 244 -13.35 -13.10 8.32
N GLU A 245 -14.20 -12.06 8.29
CA GLU A 245 -15.18 -11.87 7.20
C GLU A 245 -14.53 -11.28 5.95
N THR A 246 -13.60 -10.35 6.13
CA THR A 246 -13.05 -9.53 5.04
C THR A 246 -11.59 -9.82 4.73
N GLY A 247 -10.87 -10.45 5.66
CA GLY A 247 -9.41 -10.62 5.60
C GLY A 247 -8.64 -9.32 5.78
N LEU A 248 -9.28 -8.25 6.27
CA LEU A 248 -8.64 -6.96 6.52
C LEU A 248 -8.03 -6.89 7.91
N LEU A 249 -6.89 -6.20 8.04
CA LEU A 249 -6.28 -5.91 9.33
C LEU A 249 -6.92 -4.68 9.97
N LEU A 250 -7.44 -4.83 11.18
CA LEU A 250 -8.11 -3.78 11.94
C LEU A 250 -7.44 -3.59 13.29
N LEU A 251 -7.10 -2.34 13.62
CA LEU A 251 -6.49 -2.02 14.91
C LEU A 251 -7.56 -1.99 16.01
N SER A 252 -7.42 -2.81 17.05
CA SER A 252 -8.32 -2.73 18.20
C SER A 252 -7.98 -1.51 19.04
N LEU A 253 -9.00 -0.76 19.42
CA LEU A 253 -8.89 0.40 20.31
C LEU A 253 -9.57 0.06 21.64
N SER A 254 -8.92 0.41 22.75
CA SER A 254 -9.39 0.18 24.12
C SER A 254 -9.73 1.47 24.85
#